data_AF-A0A6J3LT38-F1
#
_entry.id   AF-A0A6J3LT38-F1
#
_cell.length_a   1.000
_cell.length_b   1.000
_cell.length_c   1.000
_cell.angle_alpha   90.00
_cell.angle_beta   90.00
_cell.angle_gamma   90.00
#
_symmetry.space_group_name_H-M   'P 1'
#
loop_
_entity.id
_entity.type
_entity.pdbx_description
1 polymer ?
#
loop_
_entity_poly.entity_id
_entity_poly.type
_entity_poly.pdbx_seq_one_letter_code
_entity_poly.pdbx_strand_id
1 'polypeptide(L)'
;MLFTRLTCALIATLSSATAIRSNTVSHNWERGPPASPDQTITLHIALRSEHEDAAVESLLRTSDPTNEHFRRHLDAVEAHRLSEPARDDVTAVEKWLSDHDLWESSSMQVGIIEIDTSIAQAEKLLNATYHWFTGSGIEDTALVRTESYDLPEDVAEIVEFVTPTTSFPLLADKNVHPPGAQQPLTKAKRDTCGSNDETTPTCVRQIYGIDYTAQPNRTTFAVYGTEAASFNPADLQTYLFKYNPPAAAASATFKVVSSDDANSSSSSSIEPKFETSLVTQVSLGLAFPAVGVLYNNGGVFGPNPGRTYDRFVSFLQELIVNDTVPSVVSFSESLSEDKVDPAYARRVCNMMAQIGARGVSLLFSSGNNGANGDSGSGTHNAVFEPKFPASCPWVTAVGGTTNLANETAATQSTLSTFAKTFYTASGGGFSNLFVRPTYQRRAVSRYIKQHVPADYHSVSGFNASGRGIPDVSAFSTGFPTVVSLIPGVPLTVAIGGTSSATPLWAAVIALLNDYEASQGRPPLGFLNPWLYSLRAGIKDITTGGDNAGACNFLGGCRLEKTLGYNVTQGWDPVTGLGSPLWKGLVAALDKRGCSGH
;
A
#
# COMPACT_ATOMS: atom_id res chain seq x y z
N MET A 1 -31.69 -69.65 31.60
CA MET A 1 -32.28 -68.38 32.08
C MET A 1 -31.10 -67.47 32.40
N LEU A 2 -30.72 -66.65 31.40
CA LEU A 2 -30.91 -65.19 31.37
C LEU A 2 -29.98 -64.45 32.34
N PHE A 3 -28.88 -63.87 31.84
CA PHE A 3 -28.72 -62.45 31.44
C PHE A 3 -28.64 -61.55 32.71
N THR A 4 -27.67 -60.66 32.96
CA THR A 4 -26.97 -59.72 32.07
C THR A 4 -25.74 -59.14 32.81
N ARG A 5 -24.57 -59.06 32.17
CA ARG A 5 -23.49 -58.14 32.57
C ARG A 5 -23.70 -56.84 31.81
N LEU A 6 -23.98 -55.73 32.51
CA LEU A 6 -23.93 -54.39 31.93
C LEU A 6 -22.46 -53.93 31.92
N THR A 7 -21.81 -54.02 30.76
CA THR A 7 -20.64 -53.19 30.45
C THR A 7 -21.13 -51.86 29.91
N CYS A 8 -20.97 -50.81 30.71
CA CYS A 8 -21.20 -49.43 30.28
C CYS A 8 -20.04 -49.04 29.35
N ALA A 9 -20.27 -49.07 28.03
CA ALA A 9 -19.36 -48.47 27.07
C ALA A 9 -19.54 -46.95 27.15
N LEU A 10 -18.56 -46.26 27.76
CA LEU A 10 -18.39 -44.83 27.50
C LEU A 10 -18.00 -44.70 26.03
N ILE A 11 -18.95 -44.30 25.18
CA ILE A 11 -18.62 -43.70 23.89
C ILE A 11 -18.04 -42.35 24.25
N ALA A 12 -16.71 -42.26 24.35
CA ALA A 12 -16.03 -40.99 24.23
C ALA A 12 -16.31 -40.52 22.80
N THR A 13 -17.27 -39.62 22.64
CA THR A 13 -17.33 -38.79 21.44
C THR A 13 -15.99 -38.07 21.39
N LEU A 14 -15.11 -38.49 20.48
CA LEU A 14 -14.00 -37.65 20.02
C LEU A 14 -14.65 -36.38 19.51
N SER A 15 -14.73 -35.37 20.37
CA SER A 15 -14.94 -34.01 19.94
C SER A 15 -13.67 -33.68 19.17
N SER A 16 -13.72 -33.81 17.84
CA SER A 16 -12.68 -33.30 16.96
C SER A 16 -12.44 -31.85 17.38
N ALA A 17 -11.24 -31.53 17.83
CA ALA A 17 -10.92 -30.17 18.25
C ALA A 17 -10.97 -29.30 16.99
N THR A 18 -11.93 -28.38 16.91
CA THR A 18 -12.02 -27.42 15.81
C THR A 18 -11.17 -26.18 16.14
N ALA A 19 -10.47 -25.66 15.14
CA ALA A 19 -9.76 -24.40 15.28
C ALA A 19 -10.68 -23.25 14.87
N ILE A 20 -11.21 -22.54 15.87
CA ILE A 20 -12.06 -21.36 15.64
C ILE A 20 -11.19 -20.20 15.17
N ARG A 21 -11.50 -19.65 14.01
CA ARG A 21 -10.94 -18.43 13.43
C ARG A 21 -11.94 -17.30 13.59
N SER A 22 -11.51 -16.18 14.14
CA SER A 22 -12.28 -14.93 14.25
C SER A 22 -11.35 -13.75 14.04
N ASN A 23 -11.84 -12.66 13.47
CA ASN A 23 -11.05 -11.43 13.39
C ASN A 23 -11.13 -10.67 14.71
N THR A 24 -9.98 -10.24 15.24
CA THR A 24 -9.91 -9.42 16.46
C THR A 24 -10.14 -7.93 16.20
N VAL A 25 -10.11 -7.52 14.93
CA VAL A 25 -10.35 -6.14 14.51
C VAL A 25 -11.85 -5.86 14.46
N SER A 26 -12.30 -4.83 15.19
CA SER A 26 -13.70 -4.37 15.16
C SER A 26 -14.06 -3.80 13.79
N HIS A 27 -15.20 -4.20 13.23
CA HIS A 27 -15.57 -3.87 11.85
C HIS A 27 -16.60 -2.74 11.68
N ASN A 28 -17.24 -2.19 12.72
CA ASN A 28 -18.26 -1.12 12.64
C ASN A 28 -19.47 -1.39 11.69
N TRP A 29 -19.55 -2.58 11.09
CA TRP A 29 -20.71 -3.04 10.33
C TRP A 29 -21.79 -3.55 11.27
N GLU A 30 -23.05 -3.23 10.97
CA GLU A 30 -24.19 -3.72 11.74
C GLU A 30 -24.66 -5.06 11.18
N ARG A 31 -24.78 -6.07 12.06
CA ARG A 31 -25.26 -7.40 11.69
C ARG A 31 -26.77 -7.38 11.45
N GLY A 32 -27.17 -7.85 10.27
CA GLY A 32 -28.55 -8.03 9.84
C GLY A 32 -29.00 -9.49 9.86
N PRO A 33 -30.04 -9.83 9.07
CA PRO A 33 -30.59 -11.19 9.01
C PRO A 33 -29.59 -12.19 8.42
N PRO A 34 -29.78 -13.50 8.66
CA PRO A 34 -29.03 -14.56 7.98
C PRO A 34 -29.06 -14.40 6.46
N ALA A 35 -27.97 -14.76 5.79
CA ALA A 35 -27.92 -14.79 4.33
C ALA A 35 -28.78 -15.93 3.77
N SER A 36 -29.23 -15.81 2.52
CA SER A 36 -30.03 -16.86 1.89
C SER A 36 -29.16 -18.10 1.64
N PRO A 37 -29.62 -19.32 2.00
CA PRO A 37 -28.84 -20.54 1.78
C PRO A 37 -28.44 -20.77 0.31
N ASP A 38 -29.27 -20.34 -0.64
CA ASP A 38 -29.06 -20.50 -2.08
C ASP A 38 -28.23 -19.37 -2.71
N GLN A 39 -27.89 -18.33 -1.95
CA GLN A 39 -27.06 -17.23 -2.45
C GLN A 39 -25.66 -17.76 -2.76
N THR A 40 -25.08 -17.31 -3.87
CA THR A 40 -23.72 -17.69 -4.27
C THR A 40 -22.66 -16.84 -3.56
N ILE A 41 -21.50 -17.45 -3.34
CA ILE A 41 -20.31 -16.85 -2.74
C ILE A 41 -19.06 -17.51 -3.34
N THR A 42 -18.04 -16.71 -3.63
CA THR A 42 -16.72 -17.21 -4.04
C THR A 42 -15.80 -17.16 -2.83
N LEU A 43 -15.36 -18.33 -2.36
CA LEU A 43 -14.40 -18.47 -1.27
C LEU A 43 -12.98 -18.53 -1.81
N HIS A 44 -12.06 -17.89 -1.11
CA HIS A 44 -10.62 -17.87 -1.36
C HIS A 44 -9.94 -18.40 -0.12
N ILE A 45 -9.29 -19.55 -0.25
CA ILE A 45 -8.64 -20.29 0.84
C ILE A 45 -7.13 -20.16 0.61
N ALA A 46 -6.49 -19.28 1.39
CA ALA A 46 -5.04 -19.09 1.30
C ALA A 46 -4.33 -20.20 2.06
N LEU A 47 -3.47 -20.92 1.34
CA LEU A 47 -2.63 -21.95 1.90
C LEU A 47 -1.26 -21.38 2.21
N ARG A 48 -0.70 -21.84 3.32
CA ARG A 48 0.67 -21.59 3.70
C ARG A 48 1.61 -22.14 2.63
N SER A 49 2.62 -21.35 2.26
CA SER A 49 3.65 -21.79 1.31
C SER A 49 4.58 -22.81 1.97
N GLU A 50 5.08 -23.79 1.21
CA GLU A 50 6.16 -24.69 1.66
C GLU A 50 7.44 -23.90 1.99
N HIS A 51 7.58 -22.71 1.41
CA HIS A 51 8.79 -21.90 1.44
C HIS A 51 8.52 -20.51 2.04
N GLU A 52 7.96 -20.47 3.26
CA GLU A 52 7.51 -19.25 3.95
C GLU A 52 8.51 -18.07 3.88
N ASP A 53 9.81 -18.35 4.02
CA ASP A 53 10.87 -17.34 4.03
C ASP A 53 11.55 -17.13 2.66
N ALA A 54 11.34 -18.01 1.68
CA ALA A 54 12.13 -17.99 0.44
C ALA A 54 11.87 -16.75 -0.42
N ALA A 55 10.64 -16.21 -0.37
CA ALA A 55 10.29 -14.92 -0.97
C ALA A 55 11.18 -13.79 -0.42
N VAL A 56 11.28 -13.71 0.89
CA VAL A 56 12.05 -12.68 1.59
C VAL A 56 13.56 -12.91 1.41
N GLU A 57 14.03 -14.16 1.46
CA GLU A 57 15.44 -14.48 1.22
C GLU A 57 15.85 -14.07 -0.21
N SER A 58 15.05 -14.44 -1.21
CA SER A 58 15.29 -14.09 -2.61
C SER A 58 15.29 -12.58 -2.80
N LEU A 59 14.29 -11.89 -2.25
CA LEU A 59 14.21 -10.44 -2.24
C LEU A 59 15.47 -9.79 -1.68
N LEU A 60 15.94 -10.21 -0.51
CA LEU A 60 17.11 -9.63 0.15
C LEU A 60 18.40 -9.92 -0.62
N ARG A 61 18.55 -11.13 -1.17
CA ARG A 61 19.70 -11.49 -2.03
C ARG A 61 19.77 -10.64 -3.29
N THR A 62 18.63 -10.35 -3.93
CA THR A 62 18.59 -9.58 -5.17
C THR A 62 18.59 -8.06 -4.95
N SER A 63 18.36 -7.57 -3.74
CA SER A 63 18.30 -6.13 -3.42
C SER A 63 19.51 -5.60 -2.63
N ASP A 64 20.28 -6.45 -1.96
CA ASP A 64 21.49 -6.03 -1.26
C ASP A 64 22.63 -5.77 -2.26
N PRO A 65 23.11 -4.51 -2.40
CA PRO A 65 24.18 -4.21 -3.34
C PRO A 65 25.49 -4.94 -3.04
N THR A 66 25.71 -5.43 -1.82
CA THR A 66 26.90 -6.21 -1.44
C THR A 66 26.82 -7.69 -1.79
N ASN A 67 25.63 -8.19 -2.15
CA ASN A 67 25.41 -9.57 -2.54
C ASN A 67 25.80 -9.81 -4.01
N GLU A 68 26.35 -10.99 -4.33
CA GLU A 68 26.72 -11.36 -5.70
C GLU A 68 25.50 -11.53 -6.63
N HIS A 69 24.33 -11.78 -6.05
CA HIS A 69 23.04 -11.91 -6.74
C HIS A 69 22.30 -10.59 -6.88
N PHE A 70 22.90 -9.46 -6.52
CA PHE A 70 22.28 -8.15 -6.65
C PHE A 70 21.73 -7.95 -8.08
N ARG A 71 20.41 -7.71 -8.15
CA ARG A 71 19.58 -7.55 -9.35
C ARG A 71 19.53 -8.74 -10.31
N ARG A 72 19.88 -9.94 -9.85
CA ARG A 72 19.53 -11.20 -10.53
C ARG A 72 18.10 -11.58 -10.15
N HIS A 73 17.15 -10.80 -10.66
CA HIS A 73 15.72 -10.92 -10.35
C HIS A 73 15.12 -12.22 -10.86
N LEU A 74 14.08 -12.68 -10.17
CA LEU A 74 13.34 -13.88 -10.52
C LEU A 74 12.43 -13.66 -11.74
N ASP A 75 12.29 -14.68 -12.57
CA ASP A 75 11.23 -14.72 -13.58
C ASP A 75 9.85 -15.06 -12.98
N ALA A 76 8.80 -15.11 -13.81
CA ALA A 76 7.44 -15.42 -13.37
C ALA A 76 7.30 -16.84 -12.80
N VAL A 77 7.98 -17.83 -13.39
CA VAL A 77 7.91 -19.23 -12.98
C VAL A 77 8.63 -19.42 -11.65
N GLU A 78 9.81 -18.82 -11.49
CA GLU A 78 10.57 -18.82 -10.24
C GLU A 78 9.80 -18.15 -9.11
N ALA A 79 9.17 -17.00 -9.37
CA ALA A 79 8.38 -16.30 -8.36
C ALA A 79 7.11 -17.07 -7.96
N HIS A 80 6.39 -17.65 -8.93
CA HIS A 80 5.19 -18.46 -8.64
C HIS A 80 5.52 -19.64 -7.70
N ARG A 81 6.65 -20.32 -7.93
CA ARG A 81 7.10 -21.45 -7.11
C ARG A 81 7.30 -21.10 -5.63
N LEU A 82 7.62 -19.85 -5.31
CA LEU A 82 7.78 -19.42 -3.91
C LEU A 82 6.45 -19.36 -3.14
N SER A 83 5.33 -19.45 -3.84
CA SER A 83 3.98 -19.51 -3.25
C SER A 83 3.37 -20.91 -3.25
N GLU A 84 4.08 -21.92 -3.75
CA GLU A 84 3.55 -23.28 -3.81
C GLU A 84 3.43 -23.87 -2.40
N PRO A 85 2.23 -24.35 -2.00
CA PRO A 85 2.06 -25.10 -0.76
C PRO A 85 2.70 -26.48 -0.87
N ALA A 86 3.02 -27.10 0.28
CA ALA A 86 3.58 -28.44 0.29
C ALA A 86 2.58 -29.45 -0.30
N ARG A 87 3.08 -30.49 -0.99
CA ARG A 87 2.20 -31.50 -1.63
C ARG A 87 1.28 -32.21 -0.65
N ASP A 88 1.78 -32.51 0.54
CA ASP A 88 0.99 -33.16 1.59
C ASP A 88 -0.10 -32.22 2.11
N ASP A 89 0.21 -30.91 2.21
CA ASP A 89 -0.76 -29.88 2.61
C ASP A 89 -1.87 -29.72 1.55
N VAL A 90 -1.51 -29.70 0.27
CA VAL A 90 -2.50 -29.71 -0.84
C VAL A 90 -3.37 -30.96 -0.79
N THR A 91 -2.77 -32.13 -0.53
CA THR A 91 -3.50 -33.40 -0.44
C THR A 91 -4.52 -33.40 0.71
N ALA A 92 -4.16 -32.83 1.87
CA ALA A 92 -5.06 -32.70 3.01
C ALA A 92 -6.24 -31.78 2.70
N VAL A 93 -5.97 -30.64 2.05
CA VAL A 93 -7.00 -29.67 1.64
C VAL A 93 -7.89 -30.24 0.53
N GLU A 94 -7.32 -30.93 -0.46
CA GLU A 94 -8.05 -31.66 -1.51
C GLU A 94 -9.04 -32.64 -0.90
N LYS A 95 -8.60 -33.44 0.08
CA LYS A 95 -9.48 -34.37 0.80
C LYS A 95 -10.62 -33.62 1.51
N TRP A 96 -10.31 -32.57 2.27
CA TRP A 96 -11.30 -31.77 2.99
C TRP A 96 -12.36 -31.15 2.07
N LEU A 97 -11.93 -30.59 0.94
CA LEU A 97 -12.82 -29.99 -0.06
C LEU A 97 -13.61 -31.05 -0.84
N SER A 98 -13.03 -32.21 -1.12
CA SER A 98 -13.71 -33.34 -1.77
C SER A 98 -14.81 -33.95 -0.90
N ASP A 99 -14.61 -34.01 0.42
CA ASP A 99 -15.64 -34.42 1.40
C ASP A 99 -16.89 -33.49 1.36
N HIS A 100 -16.77 -32.34 0.69
CA HIS A 100 -17.82 -31.34 0.48
C HIS A 100 -18.17 -31.13 -1.01
N ASP A 101 -17.68 -31.97 -1.93
CA ASP A 101 -17.91 -31.83 -3.38
C ASP A 101 -17.42 -30.49 -3.99
N LEU A 102 -16.38 -29.87 -3.40
CA LEU A 102 -15.88 -28.54 -3.80
C LEU A 102 -14.54 -28.55 -4.53
N TRP A 103 -13.79 -29.66 -4.49
CA TRP A 103 -12.44 -29.74 -5.08
C TRP A 103 -12.44 -29.65 -6.60
N GLU A 104 -13.27 -30.45 -7.28
CA GLU A 104 -13.29 -30.55 -8.75
C GLU A 104 -13.66 -29.24 -9.45
N SER A 105 -14.39 -28.35 -8.77
CA SER A 105 -14.75 -27.01 -9.27
C SER A 105 -13.80 -25.91 -8.83
N SER A 106 -12.75 -26.25 -8.08
CA SER A 106 -11.81 -25.27 -7.54
C SER A 106 -10.70 -24.93 -8.54
N SER A 107 -10.10 -23.77 -8.36
CA SER A 107 -8.84 -23.40 -9.03
C SER A 107 -7.82 -22.97 -7.98
N MET A 108 -6.52 -23.05 -8.30
CA MET A 108 -5.47 -22.59 -7.37
C MET A 108 -4.45 -21.74 -8.12
N GLN A 109 -4.17 -20.55 -7.58
CA GLN A 109 -3.18 -19.64 -8.11
C GLN A 109 -2.40 -18.97 -6.98
N VAL A 110 -1.06 -19.06 -7.03
CA VAL A 110 -0.18 -18.44 -6.03
C VAL A 110 -0.57 -18.89 -4.60
N GLY A 111 -0.83 -20.19 -4.43
CA GLY A 111 -1.20 -20.79 -3.15
C GLY A 111 -2.56 -20.37 -2.58
N ILE A 112 -3.44 -19.78 -3.39
CA ILE A 112 -4.81 -19.42 -3.00
C ILE A 112 -5.77 -20.26 -3.84
N ILE A 113 -6.62 -21.04 -3.17
CA ILE A 113 -7.68 -21.83 -3.81
C ILE A 113 -8.94 -20.96 -3.92
N GLU A 114 -9.54 -20.90 -5.10
CA GLU A 114 -10.81 -20.22 -5.38
C GLU A 114 -11.93 -21.23 -5.63
N ILE A 115 -13.08 -21.01 -5.00
CA ILE A 115 -14.25 -21.91 -5.05
C ILE A 115 -15.54 -21.10 -5.13
N ASP A 116 -16.30 -21.26 -6.21
CA ASP A 116 -17.69 -20.79 -6.28
C ASP A 116 -18.63 -21.79 -5.60
N THR A 117 -19.42 -21.32 -4.65
CA THR A 117 -20.33 -22.18 -3.87
C THR A 117 -21.58 -21.44 -3.38
N SER A 118 -22.48 -22.12 -2.68
CA SER A 118 -23.64 -21.51 -2.01
C SER A 118 -23.33 -21.20 -0.55
N ILE A 119 -24.07 -20.26 0.06
CA ILE A 119 -23.97 -19.98 1.49
C ILE A 119 -24.21 -21.25 2.32
N ALA A 120 -25.19 -22.09 1.96
CA ALA A 120 -25.46 -23.34 2.66
C ALA A 120 -24.23 -24.26 2.70
N GLN A 121 -23.51 -24.36 1.57
CA GLN A 121 -22.34 -25.22 1.47
C GLN A 121 -21.12 -24.60 2.15
N ALA A 122 -20.95 -23.27 2.07
CA ALA A 122 -19.92 -22.53 2.81
C ALA A 122 -20.10 -22.67 4.33
N GLU A 123 -21.32 -22.51 4.85
CA GLU A 123 -21.65 -22.69 6.27
C GLU A 123 -21.34 -24.12 6.73
N LYS A 124 -21.64 -25.13 5.90
CA LYS A 124 -21.30 -26.54 6.18
C LYS A 124 -19.78 -26.77 6.19
N LEU A 125 -19.07 -26.25 5.19
CA LEU A 125 -17.62 -26.40 5.03
C LEU A 125 -16.85 -25.80 6.23
N LEU A 126 -17.30 -24.65 6.69
CA LEU A 126 -16.61 -23.79 7.64
C LEU A 126 -17.22 -23.80 9.05
N ASN A 127 -18.25 -24.63 9.29
CA ASN A 127 -19.08 -24.61 10.50
C ASN A 127 -19.40 -23.16 10.98
N ALA A 128 -19.89 -22.35 10.05
CA ALA A 128 -20.08 -20.92 10.25
C ALA A 128 -21.56 -20.54 10.05
N THR A 129 -21.89 -19.29 10.38
CA THR A 129 -23.19 -18.70 10.03
C THR A 129 -22.97 -17.36 9.36
N TYR A 130 -23.45 -17.23 8.13
CA TYR A 130 -23.33 -16.04 7.33
C TYR A 130 -24.55 -15.13 7.51
N HIS A 131 -24.28 -13.84 7.68
CA HIS A 131 -25.29 -12.80 7.82
C HIS A 131 -25.08 -11.72 6.77
N TRP A 132 -26.17 -11.02 6.45
CA TRP A 132 -26.06 -9.70 5.84
C TRP A 132 -25.53 -8.71 6.85
N PHE A 133 -24.64 -7.84 6.41
CA PHE A 133 -24.13 -6.72 7.18
C PHE A 133 -24.36 -5.43 6.41
N THR A 134 -24.77 -4.39 7.12
CA THR A 134 -25.01 -3.06 6.55
C THR A 134 -24.07 -2.04 7.17
N GLY A 135 -23.52 -1.17 6.33
CA GLY A 135 -22.64 -0.09 6.77
C GLY A 135 -23.43 1.04 7.38
N SER A 136 -23.02 1.53 8.56
CA SER A 136 -23.66 2.70 9.16
C SER A 136 -23.40 3.94 8.30
N GLY A 137 -24.42 4.34 7.54
CA GLY A 137 -24.49 5.65 6.92
C GLY A 137 -24.35 5.74 5.41
N ILE A 138 -23.96 4.68 4.70
CA ILE A 138 -23.98 4.70 3.24
C ILE A 138 -25.19 3.88 2.81
N GLU A 139 -26.22 4.54 2.28
CA GLU A 139 -27.35 3.84 1.64
C GLU A 139 -26.79 2.88 0.57
N ASP A 140 -27.36 1.68 0.49
CA ASP A 140 -27.00 0.61 -0.46
C ASP A 140 -25.63 -0.10 -0.29
N THR A 141 -24.97 0.01 0.87
CA THR A 141 -23.81 -0.84 1.20
C THR A 141 -24.21 -2.05 2.05
N ALA A 142 -24.37 -3.20 1.40
CA ALA A 142 -24.61 -4.49 2.05
C ALA A 142 -23.60 -5.54 1.58
N LEU A 143 -23.18 -6.41 2.51
CA LEU A 143 -22.30 -7.54 2.20
C LEU A 143 -22.65 -8.76 3.06
N VAL A 144 -22.25 -9.94 2.58
CA VAL A 144 -22.45 -11.21 3.28
C VAL A 144 -21.14 -11.68 3.88
N ARG A 145 -21.10 -11.87 5.21
CA ARG A 145 -19.92 -12.25 5.98
C ARG A 145 -20.28 -13.14 7.17
N THR A 146 -19.26 -13.65 7.83
CA THR A 146 -19.39 -14.30 9.15
C THR A 146 -18.33 -13.75 10.08
N GLU A 147 -18.63 -13.64 11.37
CA GLU A 147 -17.67 -13.08 12.35
C GLU A 147 -16.68 -14.14 12.87
N SER A 148 -17.00 -15.42 12.67
CA SER A 148 -16.13 -16.54 13.01
C SER A 148 -16.43 -17.75 12.13
N TYR A 149 -15.44 -18.60 11.95
CA TYR A 149 -15.58 -19.89 11.29
C TYR A 149 -14.62 -20.90 11.90
N ASP A 150 -14.90 -22.18 11.70
CA ASP A 150 -14.05 -23.27 12.14
C ASP A 150 -13.31 -23.91 10.97
N LEU A 151 -12.11 -24.40 11.28
CA LEU A 151 -11.38 -25.29 10.41
C LEU A 151 -11.21 -26.66 11.11
N PRO A 152 -11.33 -27.76 10.36
CA PRO A 152 -10.91 -29.08 10.82
C PRO A 152 -9.42 -29.09 11.23
N GLU A 153 -9.06 -29.89 12.23
CA GLU A 153 -7.71 -29.97 12.80
C GLU A 153 -6.63 -30.28 11.75
N ASP A 154 -6.97 -31.11 10.75
CA ASP A 154 -6.07 -31.53 9.67
C ASP A 154 -5.70 -30.41 8.69
N VAL A 155 -6.51 -29.35 8.59
CA VAL A 155 -6.25 -28.20 7.70
C VAL A 155 -6.04 -26.88 8.44
N ALA A 156 -6.29 -26.85 9.75
CA ALA A 156 -6.23 -25.64 10.57
C ALA A 156 -4.88 -24.91 10.53
N GLU A 157 -3.76 -25.66 10.53
CA GLU A 157 -2.39 -25.13 10.46
C GLU A 157 -1.92 -24.89 9.01
N ILE A 158 -2.65 -25.41 8.01
CA ILE A 158 -2.35 -25.25 6.58
C ILE A 158 -2.97 -23.97 6.04
N VAL A 159 -4.23 -23.71 6.43
CA VAL A 159 -5.02 -22.57 5.94
C VAL A 159 -4.66 -21.31 6.74
N GLU A 160 -4.07 -20.33 6.07
CA GLU A 160 -3.72 -19.03 6.65
C GLU A 160 -4.97 -18.17 6.89
N PHE A 161 -5.87 -18.14 5.91
CA PHE A 161 -7.18 -17.49 6.02
C PHE A 161 -8.16 -18.01 4.96
N VAL A 162 -9.45 -17.76 5.20
CA VAL A 162 -10.54 -17.95 4.23
C VAL A 162 -11.26 -16.62 4.03
N THR A 163 -11.45 -16.16 2.79
CA THR A 163 -12.21 -14.93 2.50
C THR A 163 -13.23 -15.13 1.38
N PRO A 164 -14.40 -14.48 1.41
CA PRO A 164 -14.84 -13.55 2.45
C PRO A 164 -15.48 -14.28 3.64
N THR A 165 -14.88 -14.14 4.82
CA THR A 165 -15.43 -14.62 6.11
C THR A 165 -15.45 -13.46 7.10
N THR A 166 -14.38 -13.28 7.86
CA THR A 166 -14.19 -12.34 8.97
C THR A 166 -13.47 -11.06 8.53
N SER A 167 -13.15 -10.95 7.24
CA SER A 167 -12.58 -9.75 6.64
C SER A 167 -13.70 -8.80 6.19
N PHE A 168 -13.78 -7.65 6.86
CA PHE A 168 -14.72 -6.59 6.56
C PHE A 168 -13.98 -5.40 5.96
N PRO A 169 -14.43 -4.86 4.81
CA PRO A 169 -13.87 -3.63 4.27
C PRO A 169 -14.15 -2.47 5.24
N LEU A 170 -13.28 -1.47 5.26
CA LEU A 170 -13.54 -0.26 6.02
C LEU A 170 -14.74 0.49 5.44
N LEU A 171 -15.62 0.96 6.32
CA LEU A 171 -16.66 1.91 5.95
C LEU A 171 -15.99 3.26 5.68
N ALA A 172 -16.29 3.85 4.52
CA ALA A 172 -15.85 5.21 4.24
C ALA A 172 -16.41 6.16 5.32
N ASP A 173 -15.52 6.94 5.94
CA ASP A 173 -15.93 7.87 7.00
C ASP A 173 -16.78 8.99 6.39
N LYS A 174 -17.98 9.21 6.94
CA LYS A 174 -18.89 10.28 6.53
C LYS A 174 -18.36 11.68 6.82
N ASN A 175 -17.38 11.79 7.73
CA ASN A 175 -16.80 13.06 8.13
C ASN A 175 -15.65 13.51 7.23
N VAL A 176 -15.41 12.81 6.12
CA VAL A 176 -14.43 13.23 5.12
C VAL A 176 -14.90 14.56 4.53
N HIS A 177 -14.15 15.61 4.85
CA HIS A 177 -14.43 16.94 4.36
C HIS A 177 -14.36 16.94 2.83
N PRO A 178 -15.28 17.66 2.15
CA PRO A 178 -15.14 17.87 0.73
C PRO A 178 -13.76 18.48 0.44
N PRO A 179 -13.09 18.11 -0.66
CA PRO A 179 -11.97 18.89 -1.14
C PRO A 179 -12.48 20.29 -1.46
N GLY A 180 -12.20 21.23 -0.57
CA GLY A 180 -12.44 22.65 -0.81
C GLY A 180 -11.45 23.14 -1.87
N ALA A 181 -11.88 23.17 -3.12
CA ALA A 181 -11.42 24.19 -4.06
C ALA A 181 -11.71 25.58 -3.42
N GLN A 182 -10.87 26.62 -3.43
CA GLN A 182 -9.65 26.96 -4.16
C GLN A 182 -9.05 28.22 -3.50
N GLN A 183 -7.75 28.51 -3.70
CA GLN A 183 -7.39 29.85 -4.21
C GLN A 183 -7.31 29.75 -5.73
N PRO A 184 -7.95 30.66 -6.49
CA PRO A 184 -7.67 30.80 -7.91
C PRO A 184 -6.17 31.11 -8.09
N LEU A 185 -5.48 30.27 -8.85
CA LEU A 185 -4.07 30.46 -9.16
C LEU A 185 -3.93 31.69 -10.07
N THR A 186 -3.53 32.82 -9.50
CA THR A 186 -3.32 34.09 -10.22
C THR A 186 -1.83 34.41 -10.46
N LYS A 187 -0.91 33.50 -10.11
CA LYS A 187 0.53 33.77 -10.27
C LYS A 187 1.07 33.26 -11.59
N ALA A 188 1.57 34.21 -12.38
CA ALA A 188 2.29 33.96 -13.63
C ALA A 188 3.53 33.09 -13.40
N LYS A 189 3.84 32.25 -14.40
CA LYS A 189 5.11 31.53 -14.56
C LYS A 189 6.28 32.44 -14.16
N ARG A 190 7.06 32.02 -13.17
CA ARG A 190 8.42 32.51 -12.99
C ARG A 190 9.35 31.32 -13.13
N ASP A 191 10.48 31.50 -13.82
CA ASP A 191 11.55 30.49 -13.93
C ASP A 191 12.33 30.32 -12.61
N THR A 192 11.66 30.50 -11.47
CA THR A 192 12.21 30.41 -10.13
C THR A 192 11.33 29.47 -9.32
N CYS A 193 11.93 28.52 -8.60
CA CYS A 193 11.22 27.60 -7.70
C CYS A 193 11.34 28.09 -6.27
N GLY A 194 10.63 29.18 -5.99
CA GLY A 194 10.53 29.81 -4.67
C GLY A 194 9.47 29.14 -3.78
N SER A 195 9.41 29.59 -2.53
CA SER A 195 8.52 29.03 -1.50
C SER A 195 7.02 29.19 -1.77
N ASN A 196 6.64 30.02 -2.75
CA ASN A 196 5.26 30.31 -3.13
C ASN A 196 4.90 29.78 -4.52
N ASP A 197 5.81 29.06 -5.16
CA ASP A 197 5.63 28.52 -6.50
C ASP A 197 5.02 27.12 -6.44
N GLU A 198 4.44 26.69 -7.55
CA GLU A 198 3.86 25.36 -7.71
C GLU A 198 4.96 24.30 -7.82
N THR A 199 4.72 23.13 -7.23
CA THR A 199 5.57 21.93 -7.35
C THR A 199 5.34 21.27 -8.71
N THR A 200 5.71 22.00 -9.77
CA THR A 200 5.62 21.55 -11.16
C THR A 200 6.71 20.53 -11.48
N PRO A 201 6.57 19.72 -12.54
CA PRO A 201 7.65 18.86 -13.04
C PRO A 201 8.96 19.62 -13.25
N THR A 202 8.91 20.83 -13.79
CA THR A 202 10.09 21.69 -13.96
C THR A 202 10.80 21.98 -12.64
N CYS A 203 10.04 22.36 -11.60
CA CYS A 203 10.63 22.66 -10.29
C CYS A 203 11.19 21.43 -9.59
N VAL A 204 10.47 20.30 -9.65
CA VAL A 204 10.97 19.02 -9.13
C VAL A 204 12.30 18.65 -9.80
N ARG A 205 12.36 18.73 -11.15
CA ARG A 205 13.59 18.43 -11.90
C ARG A 205 14.73 19.39 -11.55
N GLN A 206 14.44 20.68 -11.43
CA GLN A 206 15.44 21.68 -11.06
C GLN A 206 16.01 21.45 -9.66
N ILE A 207 15.16 21.26 -8.65
CA ILE A 207 15.58 21.15 -7.24
C ILE A 207 16.30 19.82 -6.98
N TYR A 208 15.80 18.72 -7.52
CA TYR A 208 16.43 17.40 -7.36
C TYR A 208 17.51 17.11 -8.41
N GLY A 209 17.78 18.07 -9.30
CA GLY A 209 18.85 18.01 -10.29
C GLY A 209 18.67 16.92 -11.35
N ILE A 210 17.43 16.60 -11.71
CA ILE A 210 17.09 15.55 -12.69
C ILE A 210 17.35 16.10 -14.10
N ASP A 211 18.47 15.68 -14.68
CA ASP A 211 18.91 16.05 -16.03
C ASP A 211 18.70 14.94 -17.07
N TYR A 212 18.02 13.85 -16.68
CA TYR A 212 17.75 12.69 -17.54
C TYR A 212 16.31 12.64 -18.04
N THR A 213 16.15 12.19 -19.28
CA THR A 213 14.86 11.95 -19.91
C THR A 213 14.84 10.51 -20.40
N ALA A 214 13.83 9.75 -20.02
CA ALA A 214 13.69 8.35 -20.44
C ALA A 214 13.61 8.21 -21.97
N GLN A 215 13.78 6.99 -22.46
CA GLN A 215 13.50 6.68 -23.87
C GLN A 215 12.12 6.02 -24.00
N PRO A 216 11.37 6.32 -25.08
CA PRO A 216 10.11 5.64 -25.35
C PRO A 216 10.29 4.11 -25.39
N ASN A 217 9.32 3.38 -24.84
CA ASN A 217 9.26 1.91 -24.86
C ASN A 217 10.45 1.17 -24.21
N ARG A 218 11.32 1.86 -23.45
CA ARG A 218 12.41 1.19 -22.70
C ARG A 218 11.98 0.78 -21.30
N THR A 219 11.21 1.62 -20.62
CA THR A 219 10.82 1.40 -19.22
C THR A 219 9.33 1.59 -19.05
N THR A 220 8.70 0.66 -18.32
CA THR A 220 7.30 0.75 -17.92
C THR A 220 7.21 1.02 -16.42
N PHE A 221 6.40 1.99 -16.05
CA PHE A 221 6.00 2.27 -14.67
C PHE A 221 4.49 2.13 -14.54
N ALA A 222 4.01 1.91 -13.31
CA ALA A 222 2.59 1.81 -13.04
C ALA A 222 2.13 2.69 -11.88
N VAL A 223 0.86 3.07 -11.95
CA VAL A 223 0.09 3.64 -10.85
C VAL A 223 -1.03 2.67 -10.55
N TYR A 224 -1.19 2.30 -9.29
CA TYR A 224 -2.39 1.60 -8.83
C TYR A 224 -3.42 2.63 -8.40
N GLY A 225 -4.53 2.70 -9.14
CA GLY A 225 -5.65 3.60 -8.87
C GLY A 225 -6.50 3.05 -7.74
N THR A 226 -6.30 3.60 -6.55
CA THR A 226 -6.98 3.22 -5.31
C THR A 226 -8.41 3.77 -5.23
N GLU A 227 -8.70 4.83 -5.97
CA GLU A 227 -10.00 5.46 -6.04
C GLU A 227 -10.68 5.13 -7.37
N ALA A 228 -11.82 4.42 -7.33
CA ALA A 228 -12.40 3.82 -8.52
C ALA A 228 -12.84 4.84 -9.58
N ALA A 229 -12.69 4.47 -10.86
CA ALA A 229 -13.41 5.04 -12.01
C ALA A 229 -13.30 6.56 -12.23
N SER A 230 -12.16 7.17 -11.89
CA SER A 230 -12.03 8.64 -11.89
C SER A 230 -10.98 9.21 -12.84
N PHE A 231 -10.24 8.38 -13.58
CA PHE A 231 -9.25 8.86 -14.55
C PHE A 231 -9.89 9.58 -15.74
N ASN A 232 -9.49 10.82 -15.96
CA ASN A 232 -9.93 11.62 -17.10
C ASN A 232 -8.74 11.97 -18.01
N PRO A 233 -8.63 11.35 -19.19
CA PRO A 233 -7.57 11.64 -20.15
C PRO A 233 -7.51 13.12 -20.58
N ALA A 234 -8.65 13.82 -20.63
CA ALA A 234 -8.71 15.23 -21.02
C ALA A 234 -8.11 16.15 -19.93
N ASP A 235 -8.32 15.82 -18.65
CA ASP A 235 -7.69 16.53 -17.54
C ASP A 235 -6.17 16.33 -17.57
N LEU A 236 -5.72 15.10 -17.82
CA LEU A 236 -4.31 14.80 -18.01
C LEU A 236 -3.71 15.58 -19.18
N GLN A 237 -4.36 15.64 -20.35
CA GLN A 237 -3.85 16.44 -21.47
C GLN A 237 -3.79 17.93 -21.16
N THR A 238 -4.79 18.47 -20.44
CA THR A 238 -4.79 19.86 -20.00
C THR A 238 -3.62 20.16 -19.06
N TYR A 239 -3.33 19.24 -18.13
CA TYR A 239 -2.16 19.32 -17.27
C TYR A 239 -0.85 19.27 -18.08
N LEU A 240 -0.69 18.29 -18.97
CA LEU A 240 0.53 18.12 -19.76
C LEU A 240 0.77 19.34 -20.66
N PHE A 241 -0.27 19.91 -21.27
CA PHE A 241 -0.12 21.11 -22.09
C PHE A 241 0.53 22.27 -21.32
N LYS A 242 0.19 22.42 -20.03
CA LYS A 242 0.71 23.49 -19.18
C LYS A 242 2.08 23.16 -18.58
N TYR A 243 2.29 21.91 -18.16
CA TYR A 243 3.39 21.51 -17.27
C TYR A 243 4.41 20.55 -17.89
N ASN A 244 4.10 19.90 -19.01
CA ASN A 244 5.01 19.09 -19.81
C ASN A 244 4.63 19.13 -21.32
N PRO A 245 4.91 20.24 -22.04
CA PRO A 245 4.51 20.41 -23.43
C PRO A 245 4.99 19.31 -24.40
N PRO A 246 6.20 18.73 -24.26
CA PRO A 246 6.61 17.59 -25.08
C PRO A 246 5.68 16.37 -24.93
N ALA A 247 5.25 16.05 -23.71
CA ALA A 247 4.32 14.96 -23.46
C ALA A 247 2.93 15.23 -24.06
N ALA A 248 2.44 16.48 -23.97
CA ALA A 248 1.19 16.89 -24.59
C ALA A 248 1.23 16.82 -26.12
N ALA A 249 2.35 17.25 -26.73
CA ALA A 249 2.54 17.17 -28.18
C ALA A 249 2.56 15.71 -28.70
N ALA A 250 2.98 14.78 -27.85
CA ALA A 250 2.93 13.34 -28.12
C ALA A 250 1.57 12.69 -27.75
N SER A 251 0.59 13.47 -27.28
CA SER A 251 -0.69 12.97 -26.75
C SER A 251 -0.49 11.88 -25.69
N ALA A 252 0.52 12.02 -24.84
CA ALA A 252 0.93 10.99 -23.89
C ALA A 252 -0.20 10.64 -22.92
N THR A 253 -0.46 9.36 -22.72
CA THR A 253 -1.50 8.86 -21.82
C THR A 253 -1.07 7.54 -21.19
N PHE A 254 -1.84 7.06 -20.22
CA PHE A 254 -1.67 5.76 -19.61
C PHE A 254 -2.32 4.65 -20.44
N LYS A 255 -1.69 3.47 -20.48
CA LYS A 255 -2.40 2.22 -20.77
C LYS A 255 -3.24 1.88 -19.55
N VAL A 256 -4.56 1.98 -19.69
CA VAL A 256 -5.48 1.66 -18.60
C VAL A 256 -5.75 0.16 -18.57
N VAL A 257 -5.48 -0.46 -17.43
CA VAL A 257 -5.92 -1.81 -17.07
C VAL A 257 -7.02 -1.63 -16.05
N SER A 258 -8.20 -2.11 -16.38
CA SER A 258 -9.35 -2.11 -15.47
C SER A 258 -9.87 -3.52 -15.40
N SER A 259 -10.28 -3.98 -14.21
CA SER A 259 -11.19 -5.11 -14.14
C SER A 259 -12.51 -4.75 -14.85
N ASP A 260 -13.17 -5.73 -15.48
CA ASP A 260 -14.47 -5.54 -16.16
C ASP A 260 -15.53 -4.88 -15.24
N ASP A 261 -15.31 -4.97 -13.92
CA ASP A 261 -16.13 -4.44 -12.83
C ASP A 261 -15.76 -3.02 -12.33
N ALA A 262 -14.72 -2.38 -12.86
CA ALA A 262 -14.36 -0.99 -12.47
C ALA A 262 -15.33 0.05 -13.04
N ASN A 263 -16.11 -0.31 -14.07
CA ASN A 263 -17.09 0.58 -14.71
C ASN A 263 -18.42 0.71 -13.93
N SER A 264 -18.65 -0.08 -12.87
CA SER A 264 -19.92 -0.10 -12.14
C SER A 264 -19.95 0.77 -10.87
N SER A 265 -18.82 1.31 -10.44
CA SER A 265 -18.72 2.16 -9.24
C SER A 265 -18.64 3.63 -9.64
N SER A 266 -19.78 4.22 -10.00
CA SER A 266 -19.89 5.68 -10.06
C SER A 266 -19.94 6.22 -8.63
N SER A 267 -18.78 6.44 -8.00
CA SER A 267 -18.77 7.18 -6.74
C SER A 267 -19.23 8.62 -7.04
N SER A 268 -20.31 9.06 -6.40
CA SER A 268 -20.75 10.46 -6.43
C SER A 268 -19.80 11.40 -5.66
N SER A 269 -18.77 10.84 -5.00
CA SER A 269 -17.73 11.60 -4.31
C SER A 269 -16.75 12.27 -5.28
N ILE A 270 -16.36 13.49 -4.94
CA ILE A 270 -15.46 14.35 -5.73
C ILE A 270 -13.98 14.03 -5.45
N GLU A 271 -13.66 13.54 -4.25
CA GLU A 271 -12.30 13.24 -3.79
C GLU A 271 -11.58 12.16 -4.62
N PRO A 272 -12.22 11.03 -4.99
CA PRO A 272 -11.67 10.05 -5.92
C PRO A 272 -11.09 10.63 -7.21
N LYS A 273 -11.69 11.71 -7.73
CA LYS A 273 -11.22 12.39 -8.94
C LYS A 273 -9.95 13.18 -8.69
N PHE A 274 -9.80 13.79 -7.51
CA PHE A 274 -8.62 14.57 -7.17
C PHE A 274 -7.40 13.68 -6.96
N GLU A 275 -7.55 12.56 -6.25
CA GLU A 275 -6.45 11.65 -5.95
C GLU A 275 -5.91 10.99 -7.25
N THR A 276 -6.77 10.36 -8.04
CA THR A 276 -6.38 9.75 -9.31
C THR A 276 -5.76 10.77 -10.28
N SER A 277 -6.29 11.99 -10.33
CA SER A 277 -5.73 13.07 -11.15
C SER A 277 -4.35 13.48 -10.66
N LEU A 278 -4.16 13.65 -9.35
CA LEU A 278 -2.87 13.98 -8.75
C LEU A 278 -1.82 12.94 -9.08
N VAL A 279 -2.07 11.66 -8.78
CA VAL A 279 -1.05 10.61 -8.94
C VAL A 279 -0.69 10.35 -10.40
N THR A 280 -1.66 10.40 -11.32
CA THR A 280 -1.42 10.20 -12.76
C THR A 280 -0.68 11.38 -13.37
N GLN A 281 -1.05 12.62 -13.02
CA GLN A 281 -0.43 13.83 -13.54
C GLN A 281 1.00 14.03 -13.01
N VAL A 282 1.25 13.76 -11.72
CA VAL A 282 2.62 13.79 -11.16
C VAL A 282 3.50 12.74 -11.83
N SER A 283 3.03 11.49 -11.91
CA SER A 283 3.84 10.38 -12.45
C SER A 283 4.20 10.60 -13.91
N LEU A 284 3.20 10.82 -14.78
CA LEU A 284 3.47 10.97 -16.22
C LEU A 284 4.14 12.31 -16.53
N GLY A 285 3.81 13.37 -15.78
CA GLY A 285 4.46 14.67 -15.91
C GLY A 285 5.97 14.64 -15.67
N LEU A 286 6.45 13.72 -14.82
CA LEU A 286 7.87 13.56 -14.50
C LEU A 286 8.57 12.45 -15.29
N ALA A 287 7.90 11.31 -15.51
CA ALA A 287 8.52 10.10 -16.06
C ALA A 287 8.47 10.01 -17.60
N PHE A 288 7.65 10.83 -18.27
CA PHE A 288 7.58 10.83 -19.74
C PHE A 288 8.98 10.99 -20.36
N PRO A 289 9.35 10.19 -21.39
CA PRO A 289 8.55 9.29 -22.23
C PRO A 289 8.48 7.82 -21.79
N ALA A 290 8.77 7.49 -20.53
CA ALA A 290 8.52 6.14 -20.00
C ALA A 290 7.03 5.76 -20.17
N VAL A 291 6.76 4.47 -20.35
CA VAL A 291 5.41 3.95 -20.58
C VAL A 291 4.66 3.86 -19.25
N GLY A 292 3.55 4.58 -19.14
CA GLY A 292 2.69 4.54 -17.94
C GLY A 292 1.56 3.51 -18.09
N VAL A 293 1.38 2.67 -17.08
CA VAL A 293 0.21 1.79 -16.91
C VAL A 293 -0.61 2.25 -15.71
N LEU A 294 -1.93 2.38 -15.86
CA LEU A 294 -2.83 2.68 -14.77
C LEU A 294 -3.68 1.43 -14.48
N TYR A 295 -3.47 0.82 -13.32
CA TYR A 295 -4.35 -0.23 -12.79
C TYR A 295 -5.53 0.43 -12.09
N ASN A 296 -6.59 0.75 -12.84
CA ASN A 296 -7.75 1.47 -12.36
C ASN A 296 -8.76 0.54 -11.68
N ASN A 297 -8.30 -0.15 -10.63
CA ASN A 297 -9.06 -1.23 -10.00
C ASN A 297 -9.92 -0.74 -8.84
N GLY A 298 -9.58 0.35 -8.14
CA GLY A 298 -10.34 0.86 -6.99
C GLY A 298 -10.25 -0.04 -5.74
N GLY A 299 -10.00 0.57 -4.59
CA GLY A 299 -9.74 -0.08 -3.30
C GLY A 299 -8.36 -0.74 -3.21
N VAL A 300 -7.73 -0.68 -2.03
CA VAL A 300 -6.49 -1.44 -1.70
C VAL A 300 -6.75 -2.60 -0.73
N PHE A 301 -7.88 -2.62 -0.02
CA PHE A 301 -8.09 -3.60 1.05
C PHE A 301 -9.49 -4.21 1.08
N GLY A 302 -9.52 -5.54 1.01
CA GLY A 302 -10.73 -6.34 1.16
C GLY A 302 -11.68 -6.23 -0.05
N PRO A 303 -12.68 -7.12 -0.13
CA PRO A 303 -13.67 -7.04 -1.19
C PRO A 303 -14.60 -5.84 -0.95
N ASN A 304 -14.87 -5.05 -1.99
CA ASN A 304 -15.90 -4.00 -1.96
C ASN A 304 -17.29 -4.59 -1.64
N PRO A 305 -18.26 -3.78 -1.13
CA PRO A 305 -19.64 -4.23 -0.96
C PRO A 305 -20.19 -4.86 -2.24
N GLY A 306 -20.86 -6.01 -2.10
CA GLY A 306 -21.32 -6.83 -3.24
C GLY A 306 -20.25 -7.67 -3.95
N ARG A 307 -19.00 -7.67 -3.47
CA ARG A 307 -17.91 -8.49 -4.02
C ARG A 307 -17.36 -9.47 -2.98
N THR A 308 -16.75 -10.53 -3.49
CA THR A 308 -16.19 -11.63 -2.69
C THR A 308 -14.67 -11.68 -2.72
N TYR A 309 -14.03 -11.28 -3.84
CA TYR A 309 -12.57 -11.26 -3.96
C TYR A 309 -11.93 -9.89 -3.75
N ASP A 310 -10.70 -9.93 -3.24
CA ASP A 310 -9.86 -8.77 -2.96
C ASP A 310 -9.08 -8.35 -4.21
N ARG A 311 -9.39 -7.15 -4.73
CA ARG A 311 -8.77 -6.61 -5.95
C ARG A 311 -7.26 -6.40 -5.82
N PHE A 312 -6.79 -6.10 -4.62
CA PHE A 312 -5.37 -5.93 -4.38
C PHE A 312 -4.66 -7.28 -4.42
N VAL A 313 -5.25 -8.33 -3.83
CA VAL A 313 -4.72 -9.70 -3.94
C VAL A 313 -4.66 -10.14 -5.41
N SER A 314 -5.73 -9.92 -6.18
CA SER A 314 -5.74 -10.25 -7.63
C SER A 314 -4.62 -9.52 -8.38
N PHE A 315 -4.44 -8.23 -8.10
CA PHE A 315 -3.38 -7.42 -8.69
C PHE A 315 -1.98 -7.96 -8.32
N LEU A 316 -1.76 -8.36 -7.06
CA LEU A 316 -0.50 -8.96 -6.64
C LEU A 316 -0.27 -10.31 -7.32
N GLN A 317 -1.31 -11.14 -7.50
CA GLN A 317 -1.21 -12.39 -8.26
C GLN A 317 -0.81 -12.12 -9.71
N GLU A 318 -1.42 -11.14 -10.39
CA GLU A 318 -1.04 -10.72 -11.75
C GLU A 318 0.45 -10.34 -11.82
N LEU A 319 0.94 -9.55 -10.85
CA LEU A 319 2.35 -9.17 -10.78
C LEU A 319 3.29 -10.33 -10.40
N ILE A 320 2.79 -11.45 -9.92
CA ILE A 320 3.59 -12.66 -9.66
C ILE A 320 3.65 -13.54 -10.90
N VAL A 321 2.53 -13.75 -11.58
CA VAL A 321 2.43 -14.76 -12.65
C VAL A 321 2.66 -14.22 -14.06
N ASN A 322 2.45 -12.93 -14.31
CA ASN A 322 2.61 -12.39 -15.67
C ASN A 322 4.09 -12.29 -16.04
N ASP A 323 4.44 -12.70 -17.26
CA ASP A 323 5.82 -12.63 -17.78
C ASP A 323 6.36 -11.20 -17.83
N THR A 324 5.49 -10.24 -18.17
CA THR A 324 5.85 -8.82 -18.23
C THR A 324 5.15 -8.03 -17.15
N VAL A 325 5.93 -7.27 -16.38
CA VAL A 325 5.46 -6.44 -15.26
C VAL A 325 6.07 -5.04 -15.34
N PRO A 326 5.41 -4.01 -14.81
CA PRO A 326 6.04 -2.71 -14.63
C PRO A 326 7.27 -2.82 -13.72
N SER A 327 8.29 -1.98 -13.96
CA SER A 327 9.51 -1.97 -13.14
C SER A 327 9.34 -1.25 -11.80
N VAL A 328 8.27 -0.46 -11.67
CA VAL A 328 7.92 0.30 -10.47
C VAL A 328 6.41 0.52 -10.42
N VAL A 329 5.84 0.45 -9.21
CA VAL A 329 4.42 0.72 -8.96
C VAL A 329 4.28 1.70 -7.81
N SER A 330 3.49 2.76 -8.04
CA SER A 330 3.11 3.73 -7.02
C SER A 330 1.71 3.45 -6.46
N PHE A 331 1.59 3.49 -5.14
CA PHE A 331 0.34 3.37 -4.39
C PHE A 331 0.19 4.57 -3.45
N SER A 332 -0.93 5.26 -3.51
CA SER A 332 -1.14 6.48 -2.72
C SER A 332 -2.10 6.32 -1.54
N GLU A 333 -2.46 5.08 -1.20
CA GLU A 333 -3.32 4.76 -0.06
C GLU A 333 -2.58 3.88 0.97
N SER A 334 -2.91 4.10 2.24
CA SER A 334 -2.59 3.20 3.34
C SER A 334 -3.61 3.39 4.47
N LEU A 335 -3.87 2.33 5.23
CA LEU A 335 -4.79 2.30 6.38
C LEU A 335 -4.03 2.14 7.68
N SER A 336 -4.66 2.41 8.82
CA SER A 336 -4.11 2.05 10.13
C SER A 336 -3.77 0.57 10.18
N GLU A 337 -2.56 0.24 10.63
CA GLU A 337 -2.08 -1.15 10.69
C GLU A 337 -2.95 -2.01 11.63
N ASP A 338 -3.54 -1.43 12.67
CA ASP A 338 -4.45 -2.10 13.60
C ASP A 338 -5.86 -2.37 13.04
N LYS A 339 -6.18 -1.81 11.86
CA LYS A 339 -7.42 -2.05 11.13
C LYS A 339 -7.32 -3.21 10.13
N VAL A 340 -6.15 -3.81 10.00
CA VAL A 340 -5.91 -4.91 9.05
C VAL A 340 -5.68 -6.19 9.83
N ASP A 341 -6.31 -7.28 9.40
CA ASP A 341 -6.06 -8.59 9.98
C ASP A 341 -4.56 -8.96 9.88
N PRO A 342 -3.90 -9.34 11.00
CA PRO A 342 -2.47 -9.63 11.00
C PRO A 342 -2.05 -10.75 10.04
N ALA A 343 -2.86 -11.79 9.85
CA ALA A 343 -2.53 -12.90 8.96
C ALA A 343 -2.62 -12.45 7.49
N TYR A 344 -3.68 -11.73 7.14
CA TYR A 344 -3.83 -11.11 5.83
C TYR A 344 -2.67 -10.14 5.52
N ALA A 345 -2.33 -9.25 6.46
CA ALA A 345 -1.24 -8.29 6.28
C ALA A 345 0.11 -8.97 6.05
N ARG A 346 0.40 -10.07 6.78
CA ARG A 346 1.60 -10.88 6.57
C ARG A 346 1.60 -11.56 5.20
N ARG A 347 0.48 -12.18 4.79
CA ARG A 347 0.37 -12.82 3.48
C ARG A 347 0.62 -11.84 2.34
N VAL A 348 -0.09 -10.72 2.36
CA VAL A 348 0.06 -9.67 1.34
C VAL A 348 1.46 -9.08 1.33
N CYS A 349 2.08 -8.89 2.50
CA CYS A 349 3.47 -8.44 2.60
C CYS A 349 4.46 -9.47 2.01
N ASN A 350 4.22 -10.78 2.19
CA ASN A 350 5.01 -11.83 1.54
C ASN A 350 4.82 -11.87 0.02
N MET A 351 3.60 -11.66 -0.49
CA MET A 351 3.37 -11.51 -1.94
C MET A 351 4.13 -10.29 -2.50
N MET A 352 4.13 -9.17 -1.79
CA MET A 352 4.94 -7.99 -2.16
C MET A 352 6.45 -8.28 -2.13
N ALA A 353 6.93 -9.14 -1.23
CA ALA A 353 8.32 -9.61 -1.26
C ALA A 353 8.63 -10.43 -2.52
N GLN A 354 7.74 -11.31 -2.95
CA GLN A 354 7.91 -12.06 -4.20
C GLN A 354 7.99 -11.11 -5.41
N ILE A 355 7.10 -10.13 -5.48
CA ILE A 355 7.08 -9.12 -6.54
C ILE A 355 8.37 -8.28 -6.52
N GLY A 356 8.85 -7.90 -5.34
CA GLY A 356 10.14 -7.22 -5.20
C GLY A 356 11.33 -8.06 -5.69
N ALA A 357 11.30 -9.39 -5.46
CA ALA A 357 12.31 -10.32 -5.95
C ALA A 357 12.29 -10.49 -7.48
N ARG A 358 11.15 -10.19 -8.13
CA ARG A 358 11.01 -10.07 -9.60
C ARG A 358 11.54 -8.77 -10.18
N GLY A 359 12.12 -7.89 -9.37
CA GLY A 359 12.69 -6.63 -9.86
C GLY A 359 11.68 -5.50 -9.98
N VAL A 360 10.54 -5.59 -9.30
CA VAL A 360 9.54 -4.51 -9.23
C VAL A 360 9.73 -3.68 -7.97
N SER A 361 9.85 -2.36 -8.10
CA SER A 361 9.84 -1.45 -6.94
C SER A 361 8.41 -1.11 -6.53
N LEU A 362 8.00 -1.42 -5.29
CA LEU A 362 6.68 -1.06 -4.76
C LEU A 362 6.81 0.11 -3.77
N LEU A 363 6.13 1.22 -4.05
CA LEU A 363 6.20 2.44 -3.24
C LEU A 363 4.82 2.82 -2.70
N PHE A 364 4.73 3.02 -1.39
CA PHE A 364 3.48 3.36 -0.68
C PHE A 364 3.59 4.68 0.06
N SER A 365 2.53 5.49 0.02
CA SER A 365 2.40 6.70 0.83
C SER A 365 2.41 6.37 2.32
N SER A 366 3.15 7.13 3.13
CA SER A 366 3.27 6.84 4.57
C SER A 366 2.11 7.35 5.42
N GLY A 367 1.18 8.11 4.85
CA GLY A 367 0.04 8.72 5.54
C GLY A 367 0.14 10.24 5.66
N ASN A 368 -0.95 10.85 6.13
CA ASN A 368 -1.19 12.30 6.00
C ASN A 368 -1.42 13.07 7.32
N ASN A 369 -1.29 12.41 8.48
CA ASN A 369 -1.50 13.05 9.78
C ASN A 369 -0.47 12.64 10.87
N GLY A 370 0.80 12.68 10.48
CA GLY A 370 1.91 12.60 11.43
C GLY A 370 2.09 11.21 12.05
N ALA A 371 2.64 11.18 13.26
CA ALA A 371 2.80 9.95 14.05
C ALA A 371 1.47 9.30 14.47
N ASN A 372 0.41 10.10 14.55
CA ASN A 372 -0.89 9.67 15.06
C ASN A 372 -1.80 9.03 14.01
N GLY A 373 -1.36 8.94 12.75
CA GLY A 373 -2.12 8.23 11.72
C GLY A 373 -3.38 8.97 11.26
N ASP A 374 -4.55 8.35 11.28
CA ASP A 374 -5.77 8.72 10.54
C ASP A 374 -6.30 10.11 10.92
N SER A 375 -7.24 10.60 10.11
CA SER A 375 -7.80 11.95 10.12
C SER A 375 -7.76 12.63 11.48
N GLY A 376 -7.32 13.89 11.51
CA GLY A 376 -7.24 14.65 12.76
C GLY A 376 -8.56 14.78 13.52
N SER A 377 -9.69 14.39 12.91
CA SER A 377 -11.03 14.33 13.48
C SER A 377 -11.48 12.92 13.92
N GLY A 378 -10.79 11.82 13.57
CA GLY A 378 -11.25 10.46 13.83
C GLY A 378 -11.14 10.01 15.30
N THR A 379 -11.79 8.88 15.64
CA THR A 379 -11.53 8.19 16.90
C THR A 379 -10.21 7.42 16.79
N HIS A 380 -9.25 7.73 17.66
CA HIS A 380 -7.95 7.08 17.71
C HIS A 380 -7.94 6.03 18.82
N ASN A 381 -7.46 4.82 18.53
CA ASN A 381 -7.32 3.74 19.52
C ASN A 381 -5.98 3.77 20.26
N ALA A 382 -4.97 4.39 19.66
CA ALA A 382 -3.62 4.57 20.22
C ALA A 382 -3.09 5.95 19.82
N VAL A 383 -2.08 6.47 20.55
CA VAL A 383 -1.47 7.76 20.20
C VAL A 383 -0.67 7.64 18.91
N PHE A 384 0.13 6.58 18.73
CA PHE A 384 0.83 6.31 17.48
C PHE A 384 0.14 5.23 16.66
N GLU A 385 -0.01 5.50 15.37
CA GLU A 385 -0.79 4.66 14.47
C GLU A 385 -0.04 4.51 13.13
N PRO A 386 0.89 3.54 13.03
CA PRO A 386 1.59 3.24 11.80
C PRO A 386 0.60 2.76 10.71
N LYS A 387 0.95 3.00 9.45
CA LYS A 387 0.07 2.69 8.30
C LYS A 387 0.55 1.49 7.50
N PHE A 388 -0.37 0.62 7.09
CA PHE A 388 -0.16 -0.50 6.17
C PHE A 388 -0.77 -0.16 4.79
N PRO A 389 -0.11 -0.43 3.65
CA PRO A 389 1.05 -1.31 3.50
C PRO A 389 2.41 -0.65 3.72
N ALA A 390 2.49 0.67 3.94
CA ALA A 390 3.76 1.36 4.16
C ALA A 390 4.63 0.71 5.27
N SER A 391 4.02 0.13 6.30
CA SER A 391 4.69 -0.57 7.38
C SER A 391 5.26 -1.95 7.01
N CYS A 392 4.87 -2.53 5.86
CA CYS A 392 5.47 -3.75 5.33
C CYS A 392 6.98 -3.53 5.13
N PRO A 393 7.87 -4.42 5.63
CA PRO A 393 9.31 -4.28 5.46
C PRO A 393 9.80 -4.42 4.02
N TRP A 394 8.96 -4.91 3.11
CA TRP A 394 9.32 -5.30 1.74
C TRP A 394 8.85 -4.31 0.68
N VAL A 395 8.42 -3.12 1.11
CA VAL A 395 8.06 -1.98 0.26
C VAL A 395 8.85 -0.74 0.66
N THR A 396 8.90 0.26 -0.21
CA THR A 396 9.47 1.57 0.11
C THR A 396 8.37 2.53 0.56
N ALA A 397 8.38 2.92 1.83
CA ALA A 397 7.45 3.90 2.37
C ALA A 397 7.93 5.32 2.08
N VAL A 398 7.03 6.18 1.60
CA VAL A 398 7.35 7.54 1.15
C VAL A 398 6.62 8.59 1.98
N GLY A 399 7.40 9.39 2.72
CA GLY A 399 6.95 10.55 3.48
C GLY A 399 6.96 11.86 2.70
N GLY A 400 6.68 12.95 3.40
CA GLY A 400 6.44 14.27 2.82
C GLY A 400 7.39 15.36 3.32
N THR A 401 7.85 16.18 2.38
CA THR A 401 8.56 17.44 2.61
C THR A 401 7.77 18.61 2.02
N THR A 402 8.12 19.83 2.42
CA THR A 402 7.49 21.05 1.89
C THR A 402 8.54 22.13 1.65
N ASN A 403 8.11 23.24 1.06
CA ASN A 403 8.91 24.43 0.73
C ASN A 403 10.00 24.19 -0.33
N LEU A 404 9.70 24.57 -1.58
CA LEU A 404 10.61 24.40 -2.73
C LEU A 404 11.94 25.15 -2.58
N ALA A 405 11.95 26.29 -1.91
CA ALA A 405 13.16 27.12 -1.76
C ALA A 405 14.10 26.59 -0.67
N ASN A 406 13.52 26.07 0.40
CA ASN A 406 14.27 25.48 1.51
C ASN A 406 13.49 24.28 2.04
N GLU A 407 13.76 23.13 1.45
CA GLU A 407 13.02 21.91 1.74
C GLU A 407 13.15 21.52 3.22
N THR A 408 11.99 21.35 3.85
CA THR A 408 11.86 20.97 5.26
C THR A 408 10.83 19.86 5.37
N ALA A 409 10.82 19.13 6.49
CA ALA A 409 9.80 18.12 6.73
C ALA A 409 8.42 18.77 6.75
N ALA A 410 7.43 18.10 6.17
CA ALA A 410 6.05 18.56 6.24
C ALA A 410 5.43 18.15 7.57
N THR A 411 5.33 19.10 8.49
CA THR A 411 4.77 18.93 9.84
C THR A 411 3.70 19.99 10.07
N GLN A 412 3.00 19.91 11.20
CA GLN A 412 2.08 20.97 11.59
C GLN A 412 2.74 22.35 11.67
N SER A 413 4.04 22.45 11.98
CA SER A 413 4.66 23.77 12.12
C SER A 413 5.07 24.38 10.77
N THR A 414 5.30 23.55 9.75
CA THR A 414 5.81 23.98 8.43
C THR A 414 4.72 24.08 7.37
N LEU A 415 3.63 23.35 7.53
CA LEU A 415 2.51 23.40 6.60
C LEU A 415 1.71 24.69 6.74
N SER A 416 1.28 25.23 5.61
CA SER A 416 0.39 26.40 5.59
C SER A 416 -0.97 26.05 6.22
N THR A 417 -1.67 27.05 6.76
CA THR A 417 -3.02 26.88 7.30
C THR A 417 -3.96 26.19 6.30
N PHE A 418 -3.77 26.46 5.00
CA PHE A 418 -4.54 25.83 3.94
C PHE A 418 -4.14 24.38 3.71
N ALA A 419 -2.86 24.03 3.65
CA ALA A 419 -2.44 22.64 3.48
C ALA A 419 -2.99 21.73 4.60
N LYS A 420 -3.03 22.26 5.84
CA LYS A 420 -3.55 21.57 7.03
C LYS A 420 -5.03 21.18 6.96
N THR A 421 -5.81 21.72 6.03
CA THR A 421 -7.21 21.28 5.86
C THR A 421 -7.32 19.91 5.19
N PHE A 422 -6.24 19.41 4.58
CA PHE A 422 -6.21 18.14 3.83
C PHE A 422 -5.10 17.20 4.30
N TYR A 423 -3.96 17.76 4.71
CA TYR A 423 -2.76 17.04 5.12
C TYR A 423 -2.13 17.81 6.27
N THR A 424 -2.03 17.20 7.45
CA THR A 424 -1.59 17.91 8.66
C THR A 424 -0.13 17.68 8.99
N ALA A 425 0.44 16.56 8.54
CA ALA A 425 1.82 16.16 8.78
C ALA A 425 2.19 14.86 8.02
N SER A 426 3.46 14.69 7.67
CA SER A 426 4.01 13.47 7.06
C SER A 426 3.77 12.26 7.95
N GLY A 427 3.14 11.22 7.42
CA GLY A 427 2.97 9.97 8.16
C GLY A 427 4.33 9.32 8.45
N GLY A 428 4.46 8.73 9.64
CA GLY A 428 5.69 8.08 10.05
C GLY A 428 5.60 7.51 11.46
N GLY A 429 6.53 6.66 11.84
CA GLY A 429 6.49 5.95 13.13
C GLY A 429 7.11 4.58 13.06
N PHE A 430 6.60 3.65 13.87
CA PHE A 430 7.13 2.30 14.03
C PHE A 430 5.98 1.30 14.02
N SER A 431 6.09 0.28 13.18
CA SER A 431 5.11 -0.80 13.06
C SER A 431 4.92 -1.56 14.39
N ASN A 432 3.68 -1.92 14.69
CA ASN A 432 3.29 -2.82 15.77
C ASN A 432 3.24 -4.29 15.30
N LEU A 433 3.10 -4.53 13.99
CA LEU A 433 2.98 -5.87 13.41
C LEU A 433 4.31 -6.44 12.90
N PHE A 434 5.11 -5.62 12.23
CA PHE A 434 6.32 -6.02 11.50
C PHE A 434 7.59 -5.64 12.25
N VAL A 435 8.45 -6.63 12.45
CA VAL A 435 9.75 -6.43 13.09
C VAL A 435 10.69 -5.60 12.22
N ARG A 436 11.61 -4.89 12.85
CA ARG A 436 12.61 -4.08 12.15
C ARG A 436 13.52 -4.93 11.26
N PRO A 437 13.51 -4.75 9.92
CA PRO A 437 14.45 -5.39 9.02
C PRO A 437 15.90 -4.97 9.26
N THR A 438 16.83 -5.84 8.88
CA THR A 438 18.27 -5.67 9.08
C THR A 438 18.84 -4.45 8.35
N TYR A 439 18.34 -4.14 7.14
CA TYR A 439 18.82 -3.02 6.32
C TYR A 439 18.67 -1.66 7.02
N GLN A 440 17.63 -1.46 7.83
CA GLN A 440 17.40 -0.19 8.55
C GLN A 440 17.85 -0.23 10.02
N ARG A 441 18.31 -1.38 10.52
CA ARG A 441 18.64 -1.59 11.94
C ARG A 441 19.56 -0.51 12.49
N ARG A 442 20.60 -0.15 11.76
CA ARG A 442 21.59 0.86 12.20
C ARG A 442 20.97 2.26 12.30
N ALA A 443 20.19 2.66 11.29
CA ALA A 443 19.63 3.99 11.19
C ALA A 443 18.53 4.19 12.25
N VAL A 444 17.57 3.27 12.30
CA VAL A 444 16.45 3.29 13.24
C VAL A 444 16.89 3.17 14.70
N SER A 445 17.78 2.23 15.02
CA SER A 445 18.22 2.05 16.42
C SER A 445 18.98 3.27 16.95
N ARG A 446 19.67 4.01 16.06
CA ARG A 446 20.31 5.26 16.42
C ARG A 446 19.27 6.32 16.77
N TYR A 447 18.25 6.51 15.94
CA TYR A 447 17.17 7.45 16.18
C TYR A 447 16.48 7.16 17.52
N ILE A 448 16.07 5.91 17.73
CA ILE A 448 15.40 5.49 18.97
C ILE A 448 16.26 5.84 20.20
N LYS A 449 17.53 5.47 20.17
CA LYS A 449 18.45 5.71 21.30
C LYS A 449 18.66 7.20 21.61
N GLN A 450 18.63 8.07 20.59
CA GLN A 450 19.01 9.47 20.72
C GLN A 450 17.82 10.41 20.90
N HIS A 451 16.65 10.03 20.39
CA HIS A 451 15.56 10.98 20.15
C HIS A 451 14.19 10.51 20.64
N VAL A 452 14.00 9.21 20.95
CA VAL A 452 12.72 8.73 21.47
C VAL A 452 12.70 8.86 23.00
N PRO A 453 11.76 9.63 23.58
CA PRO A 453 11.59 9.72 25.03
C PRO A 453 11.26 8.37 25.68
N ALA A 454 11.77 8.14 26.88
CA ALA A 454 11.59 6.87 27.59
C ALA A 454 10.11 6.58 27.95
N ASP A 455 9.30 7.62 28.16
CA ASP A 455 7.89 7.49 28.53
C ASP A 455 7.01 6.99 27.37
N TYR A 456 7.42 7.15 26.10
CA TYR A 456 6.66 6.71 24.92
C TYR A 456 6.28 5.23 24.98
N HIS A 457 7.13 4.37 25.56
CA HIS A 457 6.83 2.96 25.77
C HIS A 457 5.54 2.69 26.56
N SER A 458 5.14 3.61 27.43
CA SER A 458 4.02 3.45 28.35
C SER A 458 2.78 4.27 27.97
N VAL A 459 2.93 5.27 27.09
CA VAL A 459 1.88 6.28 26.86
C VAL A 459 1.42 6.40 25.41
N SER A 460 2.10 5.76 24.45
CA SER A 460 1.85 6.07 23.03
C SER A 460 1.69 4.91 22.07
N GLY A 461 1.79 3.66 22.53
CA GLY A 461 1.77 2.50 21.63
C GLY A 461 3.04 2.38 20.78
N PHE A 462 4.14 3.03 21.19
CA PHE A 462 5.44 2.94 20.53
C PHE A 462 6.04 1.52 20.64
N ASN A 463 6.36 0.92 19.49
CA ASN A 463 7.08 -0.35 19.41
C ASN A 463 8.54 -0.15 18.96
N ALA A 464 9.47 -0.18 19.92
CA ALA A 464 10.90 -0.04 19.64
C ALA A 464 11.52 -1.18 18.82
N SER A 465 10.82 -2.31 18.66
CA SER A 465 11.25 -3.43 17.81
C SER A 465 10.68 -3.33 16.39
N GLY A 466 9.76 -2.40 16.15
CA GLY A 466 9.02 -2.24 14.90
C GLY A 466 9.84 -1.74 13.71
N ARG A 467 9.36 -2.05 12.51
CA ARG A 467 9.79 -1.44 11.25
C ARG A 467 9.52 0.07 11.31
N GLY A 468 10.57 0.89 11.20
CA GLY A 468 10.43 2.35 11.17
C GLY A 468 9.99 2.85 9.80
N ILE A 469 9.02 3.78 9.73
CA ILE A 469 8.53 4.43 8.50
C ILE A 469 8.63 5.96 8.62
N PRO A 470 8.81 6.70 7.51
CA PRO A 470 9.02 6.22 6.14
C PRO A 470 10.48 5.81 5.85
N ASP A 471 10.76 5.30 4.65
CA ASP A 471 12.13 5.03 4.19
C ASP A 471 12.77 6.25 3.54
N VAL A 472 11.99 7.01 2.78
CA VAL A 472 12.40 8.22 2.05
C VAL A 472 11.26 9.25 2.08
N SER A 473 11.51 10.46 1.60
CA SER A 473 10.49 11.51 1.48
C SER A 473 10.66 12.33 0.22
N ALA A 474 9.63 13.02 -0.24
CA ALA A 474 9.77 14.05 -1.27
C ALA A 474 8.72 15.13 -1.06
N PHE A 475 8.74 16.18 -1.90
CA PHE A 475 7.73 17.23 -1.82
C PHE A 475 6.31 16.62 -1.80
N SER A 476 5.51 17.08 -0.84
CA SER A 476 4.14 16.66 -0.58
C SER A 476 3.17 17.85 -0.56
N THR A 477 3.55 19.00 -1.14
CA THR A 477 2.72 20.20 -1.13
C THR A 477 2.81 20.96 -2.44
N GLY A 478 1.73 21.62 -2.84
CA GLY A 478 1.76 22.61 -3.91
C GLY A 478 1.77 22.03 -5.33
N PHE A 479 1.40 20.76 -5.50
CA PHE A 479 1.33 20.15 -6.84
C PHE A 479 0.12 20.67 -7.59
N PRO A 480 0.29 21.24 -8.78
CA PRO A 480 -0.85 21.63 -9.59
C PRO A 480 -1.53 20.37 -10.13
N THR A 481 -2.84 20.30 -9.91
CA THR A 481 -3.68 19.20 -10.35
C THR A 481 -4.85 19.76 -11.13
N VAL A 482 -5.06 19.26 -12.34
CA VAL A 482 -6.22 19.58 -13.17
C VAL A 482 -7.31 18.55 -12.92
N VAL A 483 -8.52 18.99 -12.59
CA VAL A 483 -9.68 18.12 -12.40
C VAL A 483 -10.92 18.77 -13.00
N SER A 484 -11.66 18.05 -13.83
CA SER A 484 -12.99 18.47 -14.30
C SER A 484 -14.08 17.92 -13.38
N LEU A 485 -14.68 18.80 -12.58
CA LEU A 485 -15.84 18.46 -11.74
C LEU A 485 -17.13 18.38 -12.57
N ILE A 486 -17.21 19.19 -13.62
CA ILE A 486 -18.29 19.24 -14.60
C ILE A 486 -17.66 19.01 -15.98
N PRO A 487 -18.29 18.24 -16.89
CA PRO A 487 -17.73 17.99 -18.22
C PRO A 487 -17.33 19.28 -18.95
N GLY A 488 -16.08 19.32 -19.43
CA GLY A 488 -15.56 20.43 -20.23
C GLY A 488 -15.12 21.67 -19.45
N VAL A 489 -15.19 21.67 -18.12
CA VAL A 489 -14.76 22.81 -17.27
C VAL A 489 -13.62 22.36 -16.35
N PRO A 490 -12.36 22.42 -16.81
CA PRO A 490 -11.23 22.00 -16.00
C PRO A 490 -10.93 23.03 -14.90
N LEU A 491 -10.66 22.52 -13.71
CA LEU A 491 -10.22 23.28 -12.56
C LEU A 491 -8.76 22.94 -12.25
N THR A 492 -7.87 23.93 -12.18
CA THR A 492 -6.51 23.71 -11.66
C THR A 492 -6.45 24.13 -10.19
N VAL A 493 -6.02 23.21 -9.33
CA VAL A 493 -5.83 23.44 -7.89
C VAL A 493 -4.47 22.94 -7.45
N ALA A 494 -3.95 23.47 -6.35
CA ALA A 494 -2.73 22.94 -5.74
C ALA A 494 -3.10 21.91 -4.65
N ILE A 495 -2.61 20.68 -4.78
CA ILE A 495 -2.87 19.57 -3.86
C ILE A 495 -1.56 19.08 -3.23
N GLY A 496 -1.66 18.37 -2.12
CA GLY A 496 -0.54 17.82 -1.38
C GLY A 496 -0.90 16.51 -0.67
N GLY A 497 -0.05 16.09 0.25
CA GLY A 497 -0.08 14.79 0.91
C GLY A 497 1.05 13.88 0.43
N THR A 498 1.37 12.85 1.21
CA THR A 498 2.33 11.81 0.82
C THR A 498 1.90 11.05 -0.45
N SER A 499 0.61 11.16 -0.79
CA SER A 499 0.02 10.82 -2.09
C SER A 499 0.67 11.50 -3.31
N SER A 500 1.26 12.69 -3.17
CA SER A 500 2.02 13.34 -4.26
C SER A 500 3.52 13.03 -4.21
N ALA A 501 4.08 12.82 -3.01
CA ALA A 501 5.48 12.45 -2.83
C ALA A 501 5.80 11.05 -3.38
N THR A 502 4.86 10.11 -3.23
CA THR A 502 5.00 8.71 -3.69
C THR A 502 5.15 8.59 -5.21
N PRO A 503 4.25 9.14 -6.04
CA PRO A 503 4.40 9.12 -7.51
C PRO A 503 5.61 9.93 -7.98
N LEU A 504 6.05 10.96 -7.25
CA LEU A 504 7.30 11.66 -7.54
C LEU A 504 8.50 10.71 -7.39
N TRP A 505 8.62 10.03 -6.26
CA TRP A 505 9.68 9.05 -6.06
C TRP A 505 9.60 7.90 -7.07
N ALA A 506 8.40 7.39 -7.34
CA ALA A 506 8.20 6.34 -8.34
C ALA A 506 8.66 6.80 -9.74
N ALA A 507 8.40 8.06 -10.11
CA ALA A 507 8.92 8.64 -11.36
C ALA A 507 10.44 8.75 -11.37
N VAL A 508 11.08 9.13 -10.26
CA VAL A 508 12.55 9.12 -10.14
C VAL A 508 13.11 7.71 -10.33
N ILE A 509 12.48 6.69 -9.72
CA ILE A 509 12.88 5.29 -9.88
C ILE A 509 12.65 4.80 -11.32
N ALA A 510 11.56 5.20 -11.97
CA ALA A 510 11.33 4.90 -13.39
C ALA A 510 12.45 5.47 -14.28
N LEU A 511 12.86 6.71 -14.02
CA LEU A 511 13.99 7.34 -14.73
C LEU A 511 15.32 6.63 -14.44
N LEU A 512 15.56 6.18 -13.21
CA LEU A 512 16.76 5.40 -12.84
C LEU A 512 16.75 4.01 -13.49
N ASN A 513 15.61 3.32 -13.53
CA ASN A 513 15.47 2.04 -14.23
C ASN A 513 15.71 2.20 -15.74
N ASP A 514 15.25 3.31 -16.33
CA ASP A 514 15.53 3.64 -17.72
C ASP A 514 17.02 3.91 -17.98
N TYR A 515 17.66 4.61 -17.05
CA TYR A 515 19.10 4.83 -17.07
C TYR A 515 19.86 3.49 -16.97
N GLU A 516 19.50 2.62 -16.03
CA GLU A 516 20.11 1.28 -15.90
C GLU A 516 19.94 0.44 -17.17
N ALA A 517 18.73 0.44 -17.76
CA ALA A 517 18.47 -0.23 -19.02
C ALA A 517 19.32 0.35 -20.16
N SER A 518 19.60 1.67 -20.17
CA SER A 518 20.53 2.29 -21.13
C SER A 518 21.97 1.78 -20.99
N GLN A 519 22.33 1.27 -19.81
CA GLN A 519 23.62 0.67 -19.51
C GLN A 519 23.60 -0.86 -19.64
N GLY A 520 22.49 -1.45 -20.13
CA GLY A 520 22.32 -2.91 -20.22
C GLY A 520 22.17 -3.59 -18.86
N ARG A 521 21.76 -2.86 -17.82
CA ARG A 521 21.61 -3.36 -16.45
C ARG A 521 20.13 -3.57 -16.10
N PRO A 522 19.81 -4.58 -15.26
CA PRO A 522 18.45 -4.85 -14.81
C PRO A 522 17.89 -3.71 -13.93
N PRO A 523 16.55 -3.59 -13.79
CA PRO A 523 15.91 -2.61 -12.93
C PRO A 523 16.34 -2.77 -11.47
N LEU A 524 16.09 -1.77 -10.64
CA LEU A 524 16.53 -1.76 -9.25
C LEU A 524 15.81 -2.80 -8.37
N GLY A 525 14.53 -3.08 -8.64
CA GLY A 525 13.71 -3.95 -7.78
C GLY A 525 13.45 -3.35 -6.41
N PHE A 526 13.49 -4.17 -5.37
CA PHE A 526 13.32 -3.69 -4.01
C PHE A 526 14.45 -2.75 -3.57
N LEU A 527 14.09 -1.53 -3.17
CA LEU A 527 15.03 -0.42 -3.08
C LEU A 527 15.73 -0.31 -1.73
N ASN A 528 15.12 -0.78 -0.64
CA ASN A 528 15.51 -0.33 0.69
C ASN A 528 16.96 -0.73 1.06
N PRO A 529 17.43 -1.98 0.85
CA PRO A 529 18.82 -2.31 1.14
C PRO A 529 19.83 -1.44 0.40
N TRP A 530 19.55 -1.12 -0.87
CA TRP A 530 20.35 -0.16 -1.62
C TRP A 530 20.28 1.26 -1.03
N LEU A 531 19.08 1.80 -0.77
CA LEU A 531 18.88 3.14 -0.22
C LEU A 531 19.58 3.33 1.13
N TYR A 532 19.43 2.39 2.07
CA TYR A 532 20.08 2.45 3.38
C TYR A 532 21.61 2.23 3.32
N SER A 533 22.14 1.77 2.19
CA SER A 533 23.58 1.65 1.95
C SER A 533 24.21 2.93 1.37
N LEU A 534 23.40 3.87 0.89
CA LEU A 534 23.87 5.08 0.20
C LEU A 534 24.69 5.98 1.13
N ARG A 535 25.71 6.61 0.54
CA ARG A 535 26.53 7.66 1.18
C ARG A 535 26.31 9.04 0.57
N ALA A 536 25.60 9.10 -0.55
CA ALA A 536 25.23 10.28 -1.31
C ALA A 536 24.00 9.93 -2.17
N GLY A 537 23.33 10.94 -2.72
CA GLY A 537 22.12 10.74 -3.53
C GLY A 537 20.82 10.92 -2.78
N ILE A 538 20.88 11.10 -1.46
CA ILE A 538 19.75 11.51 -0.64
C ILE A 538 20.08 12.83 0.05
N LYS A 539 19.15 13.78 -0.01
CA LYS A 539 19.18 15.02 0.74
C LYS A 539 18.53 14.77 2.10
N ASP A 540 19.36 14.77 3.14
CA ASP A 540 18.93 14.67 4.53
C ASP A 540 18.09 15.89 4.93
N ILE A 541 16.91 15.66 5.52
CA ILE A 541 15.97 16.70 5.91
C ILE A 541 16.04 16.89 7.41
N THR A 542 16.74 17.93 7.85
CA THR A 542 17.09 18.10 9.26
C THR A 542 16.27 19.16 9.99
N THR A 543 15.20 19.66 9.37
CA THR A 543 14.37 20.74 9.90
C THR A 543 12.89 20.49 9.62
N GLY A 544 12.02 21.00 10.49
CA GLY A 544 10.57 20.82 10.42
C GLY A 544 9.93 20.53 11.77
N GLY A 545 10.73 20.25 12.80
CA GLY A 545 10.28 20.17 14.18
C GLY A 545 9.59 18.84 14.52
N ASP A 546 8.64 18.89 15.43
CA ASP A 546 7.91 17.73 15.93
C ASP A 546 6.77 17.31 14.99
N ASN A 547 6.59 15.99 14.84
CA ASN A 547 5.68 15.37 13.90
C ASN A 547 4.49 14.68 14.58
N ALA A 548 3.79 15.39 15.47
CA ALA A 548 2.68 14.82 16.24
C ALA A 548 1.38 14.61 15.44
N GLY A 549 1.23 15.23 14.27
CA GLY A 549 -0.07 15.26 13.59
C GLY A 549 -1.09 16.13 14.32
N ALA A 550 -2.39 15.99 13.99
CA ALA A 550 -3.50 16.72 14.57
C ALA A 550 -4.46 15.79 15.34
N CYS A 551 -5.03 16.31 16.44
CA CYS A 551 -6.20 15.73 17.11
C CYS A 551 -7.19 16.85 17.43
N ASN A 552 -8.40 16.74 16.89
CA ASN A 552 -9.48 17.69 17.03
C ASN A 552 -10.59 17.09 17.89
N PHE A 553 -10.71 17.56 19.13
CA PHE A 553 -11.74 17.11 20.06
C PHE A 553 -13.17 17.33 19.52
N LEU A 554 -13.41 18.43 18.80
CA LEU A 554 -14.71 18.71 18.18
C LEU A 554 -15.03 17.75 17.03
N GLY A 555 -14.01 17.13 16.43
CA GLY A 555 -14.18 16.10 15.40
C GLY A 555 -14.52 14.72 15.98
N GLY A 556 -14.39 14.53 17.29
CA GLY A 556 -14.55 13.23 17.95
C GLY A 556 -13.24 12.55 18.34
N CYS A 557 -12.09 13.19 18.10
CA CYS A 557 -10.80 12.68 18.58
C CYS A 557 -10.74 12.69 20.10
N ARG A 558 -10.35 11.55 20.70
CA ARG A 558 -10.34 11.33 22.17
C ARG A 558 -8.94 11.16 22.77
N LEU A 559 -7.87 11.48 22.04
CA LEU A 559 -6.51 11.36 22.57
C LEU A 559 -6.29 12.35 23.71
N GLU A 560 -5.84 11.86 24.87
CA GLU A 560 -5.48 12.70 26.02
C GLU A 560 -4.25 13.58 25.74
N LYS A 561 -3.35 13.10 24.86
CA LYS A 561 -2.13 13.80 24.45
C LYS A 561 -1.81 13.53 22.98
N THR A 562 -1.40 14.57 22.27
CA THR A 562 -0.85 14.48 20.91
C THR A 562 0.67 14.41 21.03
N LEU A 563 1.27 13.26 20.75
CA LEU A 563 2.72 13.05 20.77
C LEU A 563 3.25 12.95 19.35
N GLY A 564 4.53 13.22 19.16
CA GLY A 564 5.17 13.19 17.85
C GLY A 564 6.61 12.70 17.89
N TYR A 565 7.18 12.61 16.71
CA TYR A 565 8.59 12.33 16.52
C TYR A 565 9.30 13.56 15.95
N ASN A 566 10.49 13.87 16.45
CA ASN A 566 11.27 15.00 15.94
C ASN A 566 11.98 14.63 14.63
N VAL A 567 12.04 15.60 13.73
CA VAL A 567 12.95 15.62 12.57
C VAL A 567 14.38 15.81 13.05
N THR A 568 15.33 15.03 12.53
CA THR A 568 16.71 15.00 13.05
C THR A 568 17.75 14.85 11.93
N GLN A 569 19.03 14.74 12.28
CA GLN A 569 20.06 14.42 11.30
C GLN A 569 20.09 12.92 11.01
N GLY A 570 20.10 12.55 9.73
CA GLY A 570 20.02 11.16 9.28
C GLY A 570 18.58 10.66 9.30
N TRP A 571 18.40 9.34 9.40
CA TRP A 571 17.05 8.77 9.37
C TRP A 571 16.20 9.23 10.56
N ASP A 572 14.99 9.69 10.27
CA ASP A 572 13.92 9.95 11.23
C ASP A 572 12.56 9.41 10.76
N PRO A 573 11.62 9.13 11.67
CA PRO A 573 10.28 8.63 11.34
C PRO A 573 9.33 9.76 10.89
N VAL A 574 9.86 10.69 10.09
CA VAL A 574 9.09 11.79 9.46
C VAL A 574 9.42 11.85 7.97
N THR A 575 10.71 11.86 7.65
CA THR A 575 11.26 11.99 6.30
C THR A 575 12.13 10.82 5.86
N GLY A 576 12.34 9.86 6.76
CA GLY A 576 13.16 8.69 6.48
C GLY A 576 14.60 9.11 6.22
N LEU A 577 15.21 8.58 5.16
CA LEU A 577 16.54 8.99 4.72
C LEU A 577 16.55 10.41 4.10
N GLY A 578 15.39 10.91 3.64
CA GLY A 578 15.22 12.20 2.98
C GLY A 578 14.88 12.11 1.49
N SER A 579 15.21 13.17 0.74
CA SER A 579 14.73 13.43 -0.63
C SER A 579 15.72 13.08 -1.74
N PRO A 580 15.28 12.79 -2.98
CA PRO A 580 16.16 12.31 -4.03
C PRO A 580 17.11 13.41 -4.54
N LEU A 581 18.38 13.05 -4.75
CA LEU A 581 19.35 13.87 -5.48
C LEU A 581 19.90 13.07 -6.66
N TRP A 582 19.40 13.38 -7.86
CA TRP A 582 19.61 12.60 -9.07
C TRP A 582 21.07 12.23 -9.33
N LYS A 583 21.96 13.22 -9.38
CA LYS A 583 23.39 12.99 -9.65
C LYS A 583 24.06 12.05 -8.65
N GLY A 584 23.67 12.12 -7.37
CA GLY A 584 24.21 11.23 -6.35
C GLY A 584 23.66 9.82 -6.47
N LEU A 585 22.39 9.66 -6.86
CA LEU A 585 21.77 8.35 -7.12
C LEU A 585 22.44 7.67 -8.33
N VAL A 586 22.58 8.37 -9.45
CA VAL A 586 23.28 7.86 -10.65
C VAL A 586 24.73 7.49 -10.33
N ALA A 587 25.48 8.35 -9.63
CA ALA A 587 26.85 8.05 -9.23
C ALA A 587 26.95 6.83 -8.30
N ALA A 588 25.94 6.57 -7.47
CA ALA A 588 25.90 5.38 -6.62
C ALA A 588 25.67 4.09 -7.45
N LEU A 589 24.91 4.18 -8.55
CA LEU A 589 24.72 3.08 -9.49
C LEU A 589 25.99 2.77 -10.28
N ASP A 590 26.68 3.79 -10.79
CA ASP A 590 27.86 3.60 -11.66
C ASP A 590 29.10 3.11 -10.92
N LYS A 591 29.29 3.50 -9.65
CA LYS A 591 30.41 3.00 -8.83
C LYS A 591 30.46 1.48 -8.74
N ARG A 592 29.33 0.80 -8.94
CA ARG A 592 29.25 -0.67 -8.95
C ARG A 592 29.45 -1.28 -10.34
N GLY A 593 29.04 -0.57 -11.39
CA GLY A 593 29.27 -1.01 -12.77
C GLY A 593 30.75 -1.23 -13.09
N CYS A 594 31.65 -0.48 -12.45
CA CYS A 594 33.11 -0.62 -12.62
C CYS A 594 33.75 -1.76 -11.81
N SER A 595 33.02 -2.42 -10.90
CA SER A 595 33.55 -3.51 -10.06
C SER A 595 33.27 -4.92 -10.61
N GLY A 596 32.68 -5.03 -11.80
CA GLY A 596 32.25 -6.28 -12.43
C GLY A 596 32.92 -6.59 -13.78
N HIS A 597 34.19 -6.24 -13.96
CA HIS A 597 35.02 -6.72 -15.08
C HIS A 597 36.30 -7.37 -14.57
#